data_AF-A0A2D6MW64-F1
#
_entry.id   AF-A0A2D6MW64-F1
#
_cell.length_a   1.000
_cell.length_b   1.000
_cell.length_c   1.000
_cell.angle_alpha   90.00
_cell.angle_beta   90.00
_cell.angle_gamma   90.00
#
_symmetry.space_group_name_H-M   'P 1'
#
loop_
_entity.id
_entity.type
_entity.pdbx_description
1 polymer ?
#
loop_
_entity_poly.entity_id
_entity_poly.type
_entity_poly.pdbx_seq_one_letter_code
_entity_poly.pdbx_strand_id
1 'polypeptide(L)'
;MATTMNISLPEGLKDFVDDAVCAGGYSSVSEYVRELVRQAKAERDLESRLLAALDSADLGQVDPDFFEGLKARAKKAARRGK
;
A
#
# COMPACT_ATOMS: atom_id res chain seq x y z
N MET A 1 17.97 10.58 -3.87
CA MET A 1 19.23 9.94 -3.44
C MET A 1 18.88 8.72 -2.62
N ALA A 2 19.54 7.58 -2.83
CA ALA A 2 19.33 6.39 -2.00
C ALA A 2 20.35 6.38 -0.87
N THR A 3 19.89 6.06 0.34
CA THR A 3 20.73 5.97 1.55
C THR A 3 20.89 4.51 1.93
N THR A 4 22.10 4.10 2.29
CA THR A 4 22.41 2.71 2.67
C THR A 4 22.07 2.47 4.13
N MET A 5 21.52 1.30 4.45
CA MET A 5 21.19 0.87 5.82
C MET A 5 21.75 -0.53 6.05
N ASN A 6 22.56 -0.69 7.10
CA ASN A 6 23.12 -1.98 7.48
C ASN A 6 22.23 -2.64 8.54
N ILE A 7 21.97 -3.93 8.39
CA ILE A 7 21.11 -4.71 9.29
C ILE A 7 21.86 -5.99 9.66
N SER A 8 21.93 -6.30 10.95
CA SER A 8 22.43 -7.58 11.42
C SER A 8 21.27 -8.52 11.73
N LEU A 9 21.33 -9.75 11.24
CA LEU A 9 20.31 -10.77 11.44
C LEU A 9 20.94 -12.01 12.09
N PRO A 10 20.24 -12.69 13.01
CA PRO A 10 20.57 -14.06 13.40
C PRO A 10 20.60 -14.99 12.18
N GLU A 11 21.39 -16.05 12.24
CA GLU A 11 21.61 -17.00 11.14
C GLU A 11 20.30 -17.54 10.55
N GLY A 12 19.36 -18.00 11.40
CA GLY A 12 18.06 -18.50 10.92
C GLY A 12 17.21 -17.45 10.19
N LEU A 13 17.33 -16.15 10.52
CA LEU A 13 16.64 -15.09 9.79
C LEU A 13 17.34 -14.77 8.47
N LYS A 14 18.67 -14.88 8.41
CA LYS A 14 19.40 -14.74 7.14
C LYS A 14 18.99 -15.85 6.17
N ASP A 15 18.94 -17.10 6.60
CA ASP A 15 18.59 -18.23 5.74
C ASP A 15 17.16 -18.10 5.20
N PHE A 16 16.22 -17.71 6.06
CA PHE A 16 14.85 -17.41 5.63
C PHE A 16 14.79 -16.31 4.56
N VAL A 17 15.58 -15.24 4.72
CA VAL A 17 15.65 -14.15 3.75
C VAL A 17 16.25 -14.61 2.43
N ASP A 18 17.30 -15.42 2.47
CA ASP A 18 17.95 -15.96 1.27
C ASP A 18 16.99 -16.87 0.48
N ASP A 19 16.24 -17.73 1.17
CA ASP A 19 15.20 -18.58 0.56
C ASP A 19 14.08 -17.73 -0.08
N ALA A 20 13.63 -16.69 0.61
CA ALA A 20 12.62 -15.78 0.11
C ALA A 20 13.09 -15.00 -1.13
N VAL A 21 14.36 -14.60 -1.17
CA VAL A 21 14.99 -13.94 -2.33
C VAL A 21 15.01 -14.90 -3.53
N CYS A 22 15.48 -16.13 -3.33
CA CYS A 22 15.55 -17.17 -4.36
C CYS A 22 14.16 -17.54 -4.91
N ALA A 23 13.17 -17.73 -4.04
CA ALA A 23 11.81 -18.10 -4.43
C ALA A 23 11.03 -16.94 -5.06
N GLY A 24 11.25 -15.72 -4.58
CA GLY A 24 10.50 -14.53 -4.97
C GLY A 24 11.01 -13.81 -6.22
N GLY A 25 12.11 -14.29 -6.83
CA GLY A 25 12.71 -13.68 -8.02
C GLY A 25 13.37 -12.32 -7.75
N TYR A 26 13.77 -12.06 -6.50
CA TYR A 26 14.47 -10.83 -6.14
C TYR A 26 15.94 -10.90 -6.56
N SER A 27 16.49 -9.78 -7.03
CA SER A 27 17.89 -9.66 -7.44
C SER A 27 18.86 -9.50 -6.28
N SER A 28 18.36 -9.13 -5.10
CA SER A 28 19.16 -8.94 -3.88
C SER A 28 18.31 -8.94 -2.61
N VAL A 29 18.95 -9.22 -1.47
CA VAL A 29 18.36 -9.04 -0.14
C VAL A 29 17.85 -7.62 0.07
N SER A 30 18.61 -6.61 -0.38
CA SER A 30 18.21 -5.20 -0.27
C SER A 30 16.93 -4.90 -1.04
N GLU A 31 16.68 -5.59 -2.16
CA GLU A 31 15.43 -5.45 -2.91
C GLU A 31 14.25 -6.05 -2.14
N TYR A 32 14.41 -7.27 -1.64
CA TYR A 32 13.40 -7.93 -0.82
C TYR A 32 13.04 -7.09 0.42
N VAL A 33 14.03 -6.59 1.15
CA VAL A 33 13.81 -5.74 2.33
C VAL A 33 13.10 -4.42 1.95
N ARG A 34 13.44 -3.79 0.82
CA ARG A 34 12.73 -2.59 0.35
C ARG A 34 11.28 -2.86 0.02
N GLU A 35 10.96 -4.04 -0.50
CA GLU A 35 9.58 -4.45 -0.76
C GLU A 35 8.83 -4.66 0.57
N LEU A 36 9.40 -5.41 1.51
CA LEU A 36 8.80 -5.60 2.84
C LEU A 36 8.52 -4.27 3.56
N VAL A 37 9.46 -3.31 3.49
CA VAL A 37 9.27 -1.98 4.08
C VAL A 37 8.13 -1.22 3.40
N ARG A 38 7.99 -1.33 2.07
CA ARG A 38 6.88 -0.70 1.33
C ARG A 38 5.54 -1.32 1.69
N GLN A 39 5.48 -2.64 1.85
CA GLN A 39 4.27 -3.35 2.29
C GLN A 39 3.88 -2.94 3.71
N ALA A 40 4.83 -2.95 4.66
CA ALA A 40 4.59 -2.52 6.03
C ALA A 40 4.13 -1.05 6.12
N LYS A 41 4.67 -0.17 5.26
CA LYS A 41 4.20 1.21 5.16
C LYS A 41 2.77 1.27 4.63
N ALA A 42 2.46 0.53 3.56
CA ALA A 42 1.13 0.52 2.95
C ALA A 42 0.05 0.00 3.94
N GLU A 43 0.38 -1.02 4.73
CA GLU A 43 -0.50 -1.55 5.77
C GLU A 43 -0.80 -0.51 6.85
N ARG A 44 0.23 0.17 7.36
CA ARG A 44 0.06 1.27 8.34
C ARG A 44 -0.74 2.44 7.78
N ASP A 45 -0.48 2.81 6.53
CA ASP A 45 -1.23 3.88 5.85
C ASP A 45 -2.70 3.48 5.68
N LEU A 46 -2.99 2.21 5.38
CA LEU A 46 -4.36 1.69 5.28
C LEU A 46 -5.06 1.71 6.63
N GLU A 47 -4.43 1.19 7.68
CA GLU A 47 -4.96 1.18 9.05
C GLU A 47 -5.31 2.60 9.50
N SER A 48 -4.39 3.55 9.32
CA SER A 48 -4.61 4.96 9.67
C SER A 48 -5.82 5.55 8.94
N ARG A 49 -6.01 5.23 7.66
CA ARG A 49 -7.16 5.71 6.87
C ARG A 49 -8.48 5.09 7.33
N LEU A 50 -8.47 3.82 7.71
CA LEU A 50 -9.66 3.15 8.23
C LEU A 50 -10.10 3.73 9.58
N LEU A 51 -9.14 3.97 10.48
CA LEU A 51 -9.41 4.63 11.76
C LEU A 51 -9.97 6.05 11.55
N ALA A 52 -9.35 6.84 10.66
CA ALA A 52 -9.84 8.18 10.34
C ALA A 52 -11.26 8.16 9.72
N ALA A 53 -11.60 7.13 8.93
CA ALA A 53 -12.94 6.96 8.38
C ALA A 53 -13.97 6.59 9.46
N LEU A 54 -13.60 5.76 10.44
CA LEU A 54 -14.47 5.44 11.58
C LEU A 54 -14.72 6.65 12.48
N ASP A 55 -13.69 7.49 12.68
CA ASP A 55 -13.81 8.73 13.45
C ASP A 55 -14.61 9.81 12.69
N SER A 56 -14.67 9.73 11.36
CA SER A 56 -15.55 10.59 10.56
C SER A 56 -16.99 10.14 10.77
N ALA A 57 -17.71 10.82 11.65
CA ALA A 57 -19.08 10.52 12.07
C ALA A 57 -20.13 10.46 10.93
N ASP A 58 -19.75 10.78 9.69
CA ASP A 58 -20.57 10.66 8.49
C ASP A 58 -19.91 9.70 7.50
N LEU A 59 -20.36 8.45 7.52
CA LEU A 59 -19.95 7.42 6.55
C LEU A 59 -20.69 7.56 5.20
N GLY A 60 -21.67 8.47 5.11
CA GLY A 60 -22.61 8.58 4.00
C GLY A 60 -23.50 7.35 3.85
N GLN A 61 -24.68 7.51 3.23
CA GLN A 61 -25.45 6.35 2.75
C GLN A 61 -24.96 5.97 1.35
N VAL A 62 -24.59 4.70 1.20
CA VAL A 62 -24.24 4.12 -0.10
C VAL A 62 -25.52 3.54 -0.71
N ASP A 63 -26.29 4.40 -1.35
CA ASP A 63 -27.57 4.08 -1.99
C ASP A 63 -27.50 4.25 -3.53
N PRO A 64 -28.56 3.91 -4.29
CA PRO A 64 -28.56 4.10 -5.75
C PRO A 64 -28.31 5.55 -6.20
N ASP A 65 -28.78 6.55 -5.45
CA ASP A 65 -28.63 7.97 -5.78
C ASP A 65 -27.17 8.44 -5.64
N PHE A 66 -26.46 7.92 -4.63
CA PHE A 66 -25.01 8.11 -4.48
C PHE A 66 -24.27 7.63 -5.74
N PHE A 67 -24.60 6.45 -6.26
CA PHE A 67 -23.97 5.91 -7.45
C PHE A 67 -24.30 6.69 -8.72
N GLU A 68 -25.54 7.16 -8.88
CA GLU A 68 -25.90 8.02 -10.01
C GLU A 68 -25.15 9.36 -9.97
N GLY A 69 -25.03 9.98 -8.78
CA GLY A 69 -24.22 11.16 -8.56
C GLY A 69 -22.72 10.92 -8.83
N LEU A 70 -22.18 9.75 -8.46
CA LEU A 70 -20.80 9.36 -8.75
C LEU A 70 -20.56 9.23 -10.27
N LYS A 71 -21.45 8.54 -11.00
CA LYS A 71 -21.37 8.40 -12.47
C LYS A 71 -21.43 9.75 -13.19
N ALA A 72 -22.33 10.64 -12.76
CA ALA A 72 -22.46 11.98 -13.32
C ALA A 72 -21.17 12.80 -13.17
N ARG A 73 -20.54 12.76 -11.98
CA ARG A 73 -19.25 13.42 -11.71
C ARG A 73 -18.12 12.86 -12.58
N ALA A 74 -18.01 11.53 -12.69
CA ALA A 74 -17.01 10.89 -13.52
C ALA A 74 -17.15 11.28 -15.01
N LYS A 75 -18.37 11.30 -15.54
CA LYS A 75 -18.65 11.73 -16.93
C LYS A 75 -18.28 13.20 -17.17
N LYS A 76 -18.49 14.07 -16.18
CA LYS A 76 -18.09 15.49 -16.24
C LYS A 76 -16.57 15.65 -16.22
N ALA A 77 -15.87 14.87 -15.39
CA ALA A 77 -14.40 14.90 -15.32
C ALA A 77 -13.76 14.44 -16.65
N ALA A 78 -14.26 13.34 -17.23
CA ALA A 78 -13.81 12.86 -18.54
C ALA A 78 -14.03 13.86 -19.68
N ARG A 79 -15.07 14.71 -19.57
CA ARG A 79 -15.34 15.80 -20.52
C ARG A 79 -14.45 17.03 -20.33
N ARG A 80 -13.90 17.27 -19.13
CA ARG A 80 -12.99 18.40 -18.84
C ARG A 80 -11.52 18.12 -19.18
N GLY A 81 -11.14 16.85 -19.31
CA GLY A 81 -9.80 16.43 -19.73
C GLY A 81 -9.61 16.32 -21.24
N LYS A 82 -10.55 16.83 -22.04
CA LYS A 82 -10.54 16.87 -23.50
C LYS A 82 -10.56 18.32 -23.95
#